data_AF-A0A2K5ZHA4-F1
#
_entry.id   AF-A0A2K5ZHA4-F1
#
_cell.length_a   1.000
_cell.length_b   1.000
_cell.length_c   1.000
_cell.angle_alpha   90.00
_cell.angle_beta   90.00
_cell.angle_gamma   90.00
#
_symmetry.space_group_name_H-M   'P 1'
#
loop_
_entity.id
_entity.type
_entity.pdbx_description
1 polymer ?
#
loop_
_entity_poly.entity_id
_entity_poly.type
_entity_poly.pdbx_seq_one_letter_code
_entity_poly.pdbx_strand_id
1 'polypeptide(L)'
;MSGEDKQQEQTIAEDLKMGGDITNRALRSLVEASSSGVSVLSLGEKSDAIIMQETGNIFKKEKDMKNRKGIAFPTSISVNNCVCHFSPLKSGQDYILKEGDLVKIDLGVPADGFTTNVAHTFVVDVAQGTQITGRKADVIKAAHHCAEGALCLVKPGNQNTQVTETGNKVAHLKQHVIDGEKTITQNGTDQQKKDREKAGFEVHEVYAVDVLVSSGEGKAKDAGQRTTIYKRDPSKQHFDATFLNTLTMT
;
A
#
# COMPACT_ATOMS: atom_id res chain seq x y z
N MET A 1 0.80 -14.45 -30.33
CA MET A 1 1.36 -14.84 -29.02
C MET A 1 1.84 -16.27 -29.14
N SER A 2 3.14 -16.50 -28.92
CA SER A 2 3.75 -17.82 -29.01
C SER A 2 3.31 -18.71 -27.82
N GLY A 3 3.62 -20.01 -27.86
CA GLY A 3 3.33 -20.92 -26.74
C GLY A 3 4.13 -20.60 -25.48
N GLU A 4 5.34 -20.04 -25.64
CA GLU A 4 6.23 -19.65 -24.55
C GLU A 4 5.70 -18.40 -23.81
N ASP A 5 5.19 -17.40 -24.56
CA ASP A 5 4.59 -16.18 -23.99
C ASP A 5 3.41 -16.51 -23.06
N LYS A 6 2.54 -17.45 -23.48
CA LYS A 6 1.38 -17.87 -22.69
C LYS A 6 1.78 -18.60 -21.41
N GLN A 7 2.86 -19.37 -21.44
CA GLN A 7 3.34 -20.12 -20.28
C GLN A 7 3.97 -19.18 -19.24
N GLN A 8 4.72 -18.17 -19.70
CA GLN A 8 5.29 -17.14 -18.83
C GLN A 8 4.20 -16.26 -18.19
N GLU A 9 3.18 -15.84 -18.95
CA GLU A 9 2.03 -15.10 -18.41
C GLU A 9 1.30 -15.86 -17.31
N GLN A 10 1.06 -17.16 -17.49
CA GLN A 10 0.41 -18.01 -16.47
C GLN A 10 1.22 -18.04 -15.18
N THR A 11 2.54 -18.14 -15.26
CA THR A 11 3.41 -18.16 -14.07
C THR A 11 3.40 -16.84 -13.30
N ILE A 12 3.36 -15.69 -13.98
CA ILE A 12 3.30 -14.37 -13.30
C ILE A 12 1.96 -14.17 -12.58
N ALA A 13 0.85 -14.56 -13.21
CA ALA A 13 -0.47 -14.46 -12.60
C ALA A 13 -0.60 -15.32 -11.34
N GLU A 14 -0.01 -16.53 -11.37
CA GLU A 14 0.04 -17.42 -10.20
C GLU A 14 0.89 -16.83 -9.07
N ASP A 15 2.05 -16.25 -9.38
CA ASP A 15 2.92 -15.61 -8.39
C ASP A 15 2.28 -14.37 -7.77
N LEU A 16 1.59 -13.54 -8.56
CA LEU A 16 0.79 -12.40 -8.06
C LEU A 16 -0.34 -12.85 -7.16
N LYS A 17 -1.07 -13.92 -7.53
CA LYS A 17 -2.12 -14.48 -6.69
C LYS A 17 -1.56 -14.98 -5.36
N MET A 18 -0.43 -15.68 -5.40
CA MET A 18 0.24 -16.20 -4.21
C MET A 18 0.70 -15.07 -3.28
N GLY A 19 1.30 -14.00 -3.82
CA GLY A 19 1.65 -12.80 -3.04
C GLY A 19 0.43 -12.11 -2.42
N GLY A 20 -0.66 -12.02 -3.19
CA GLY A 20 -1.96 -11.55 -2.72
C GLY A 20 -2.52 -12.37 -1.56
N ASP A 21 -2.38 -13.70 -1.60
CA ASP A 21 -2.85 -14.57 -0.53
C ASP A 21 -2.04 -14.39 0.77
N ILE A 22 -0.71 -14.22 0.66
CA ILE A 22 0.18 -13.97 1.81
C ILE A 22 -0.14 -12.62 2.46
N THR A 23 -0.24 -11.56 1.66
CA THR A 23 -0.55 -10.20 2.14
C THR A 23 -1.91 -10.15 2.81
N ASN A 24 -2.92 -10.79 2.24
CA ASN A 24 -4.25 -10.87 2.84
C ASN A 24 -4.27 -11.63 4.18
N ARG A 25 -3.49 -12.71 4.33
CA ARG A 25 -3.36 -13.43 5.60
C ARG A 25 -2.68 -12.58 6.66
N ALA A 26 -1.54 -11.96 6.33
CA ALA A 26 -0.83 -11.07 7.24
C ALA A 26 -1.73 -9.91 7.68
N LEU A 27 -2.40 -9.26 6.73
CA LEU A 27 -3.34 -8.17 7.01
C LEU A 27 -4.45 -8.58 7.99
N ARG A 28 -5.14 -9.70 7.72
CA ARG A 28 -6.21 -10.20 8.61
C ARG A 28 -5.68 -10.48 10.01
N SER A 29 -4.52 -11.13 10.11
CA SER A 29 -3.89 -11.40 11.40
C SER A 29 -3.57 -10.13 12.19
N LEU A 30 -3.22 -9.03 11.53
CA LEU A 30 -2.97 -7.75 12.20
C LEU A 30 -4.25 -7.05 12.62
N VAL A 31 -5.28 -7.05 11.78
CA VAL A 31 -6.59 -6.49 12.13
C VAL A 31 -7.14 -7.20 13.37
N GLU A 32 -7.08 -8.53 13.42
CA GLU A 32 -7.50 -9.33 14.58
C GLU A 32 -6.65 -9.10 15.83
N ALA A 33 -5.35 -8.80 15.66
CA ALA A 33 -4.44 -8.52 16.77
C ALA A 33 -4.47 -7.06 17.24
N SER A 34 -5.22 -6.18 16.56
CA SER A 34 -5.28 -4.76 16.87
C SER A 34 -6.41 -4.47 17.85
N SER A 35 -6.04 -4.24 19.11
CA SER A 35 -6.94 -3.80 20.17
C SER A 35 -6.34 -2.62 20.94
N SER A 36 -7.15 -1.93 21.74
CA SER A 36 -6.67 -0.92 22.68
C SER A 36 -5.57 -1.50 23.58
N GLY A 37 -4.52 -0.70 23.84
CA GLY A 37 -3.34 -1.10 24.60
C GLY A 37 -2.24 -1.80 23.79
N VAL A 38 -2.49 -2.16 22.52
CA VAL A 38 -1.49 -2.81 21.67
C VAL A 38 -0.51 -1.79 21.09
N SER A 39 0.77 -2.15 21.09
CA SER A 39 1.86 -1.37 20.50
C SER A 39 1.86 -1.47 18.97
N VAL A 40 2.01 -0.33 18.28
CA VAL A 40 2.16 -0.29 16.83
C VAL A 40 3.48 -0.95 16.40
N LEU A 41 4.57 -0.70 17.13
CA LEU A 41 5.86 -1.36 16.89
C LEU A 41 5.72 -2.90 16.93
N SER A 42 5.05 -3.45 17.95
CA SER A 42 4.92 -4.91 18.09
C SER A 42 4.04 -5.53 16.99
N LEU A 43 3.01 -4.82 16.52
CA LEU A 43 2.21 -5.24 15.36
C LEU A 43 3.05 -5.26 14.08
N GLY A 44 3.87 -4.23 13.86
CA GLY A 44 4.80 -4.17 12.73
C GLY A 44 5.78 -5.35 12.73
N GLU A 45 6.44 -5.62 13.86
CA GLU A 45 7.36 -6.76 14.01
C GLU A 45 6.66 -8.10 13.79
N LYS A 46 5.42 -8.26 14.30
CA LYS A 46 4.61 -9.47 14.10
C LYS A 46 4.31 -9.71 12.62
N SER A 47 3.90 -8.67 11.90
CA SER A 47 3.59 -8.76 10.48
C SER A 47 4.79 -9.16 9.65
N ASP A 48 5.91 -8.45 9.85
CA ASP A 48 7.14 -8.68 9.10
C ASP A 48 7.66 -10.10 9.36
N ALA A 49 7.51 -10.62 10.58
CA ALA A 49 7.81 -12.01 10.89
C ALA A 49 6.90 -13.01 10.16
N ILE A 50 5.59 -12.77 10.09
CA ILE A 50 4.65 -13.60 9.33
C ILE A 50 5.03 -13.63 7.84
N ILE A 51 5.28 -12.46 7.25
CA ILE A 51 5.66 -12.33 5.84
C ILE A 51 6.95 -13.09 5.56
N MET A 52 7.99 -12.91 6.40
CA MET A 52 9.26 -13.61 6.23
C MET A 52 9.11 -15.13 6.36
N GLN A 53 8.28 -15.59 7.30
CA GLN A 53 8.01 -17.03 7.47
C GLN A 53 7.25 -17.63 6.28
N GLU A 54 6.18 -16.98 5.82
CA GLU A 54 5.36 -17.47 4.71
C GLU A 54 6.14 -17.47 3.39
N THR A 55 6.79 -16.35 3.06
CA THR A 55 7.61 -16.26 1.83
C THR A 55 8.83 -17.18 1.87
N GLY A 56 9.41 -17.42 3.05
CA GLY A 56 10.49 -18.39 3.24
C GLY A 56 10.08 -19.85 3.02
N ASN A 57 8.78 -20.15 3.16
CA ASN A 57 8.25 -21.49 2.93
C ASN A 57 8.03 -21.83 1.45
N ILE A 58 8.11 -20.82 0.58
CA ILE A 58 7.82 -20.93 -0.85
C ILE A 58 9.15 -20.87 -1.63
N PHE A 59 9.20 -21.45 -2.83
CA PHE A 59 10.38 -21.46 -3.72
C PHE A 59 11.67 -22.00 -3.05
N LYS A 60 11.56 -23.03 -2.19
CA LYS A 60 12.73 -23.59 -1.46
C LYS A 60 13.79 -24.22 -2.38
N LYS A 61 13.43 -24.62 -3.59
CA LYS A 61 14.31 -25.30 -4.55
C LYS A 61 15.04 -24.34 -5.52
N GLU A 62 14.66 -23.07 -5.55
CA GLU A 62 15.20 -22.08 -6.49
C GLU A 62 16.09 -21.09 -5.72
N LYS A 63 17.39 -21.38 -5.69
CA LYS A 63 18.38 -20.63 -4.89
C LYS A 63 18.65 -19.21 -5.40
N ASP A 64 18.34 -18.92 -6.66
CA ASP A 64 18.64 -17.63 -7.31
C ASP A 64 17.46 -16.63 -7.26
N MET A 65 16.34 -16.99 -6.64
CA MET A 65 15.12 -16.18 -6.54
C MET A 65 15.09 -15.23 -5.34
N LYS A 66 16.18 -14.50 -5.08
CA LYS A 66 16.25 -13.55 -3.94
C LYS A 66 15.18 -12.46 -4.01
N ASN A 67 14.71 -12.12 -5.21
CA ASN A 67 13.72 -11.08 -5.45
C ASN A 67 12.26 -11.56 -5.32
N ARG A 68 12.01 -12.83 -4.98
CA ARG A 68 10.67 -13.41 -4.79
C ARG A 68 10.33 -13.69 -3.32
N LYS A 69 11.19 -13.31 -2.38
CA LYS A 69 11.02 -13.61 -0.94
C LYS A 69 11.21 -12.37 -0.09
N GLY A 70 10.53 -12.36 1.05
CA GLY A 70 10.64 -11.33 2.06
C GLY A 70 9.63 -10.20 1.88
N ILE A 71 10.06 -8.99 2.21
CA ILE A 71 9.19 -7.82 2.35
C ILE A 71 9.44 -6.89 1.16
N ALA A 72 8.38 -6.57 0.41
CA ALA A 72 8.45 -5.57 -0.65
C ALA A 72 8.14 -4.18 -0.13
N PHE A 73 7.18 -4.08 0.79
CA PHE A 73 6.84 -2.86 1.49
C PHE A 73 6.69 -3.17 2.99
N PRO A 74 7.49 -2.53 3.86
CA PRO A 74 7.48 -2.83 5.30
C PRO A 74 6.15 -2.44 5.92
N THR A 75 5.74 -3.22 6.91
CA THR A 75 4.45 -3.00 7.57
C THR A 75 4.41 -1.61 8.20
N SER A 76 3.48 -0.79 7.71
CA SER A 76 3.23 0.57 8.16
C SER A 76 1.85 0.66 8.78
N ILE A 77 1.75 1.26 9.96
CA ILE A 77 0.48 1.38 10.70
C ILE A 77 0.27 2.83 11.08
N SER A 78 -0.57 3.53 10.32
CA SER A 78 -0.80 4.96 10.49
C SER A 78 -2.14 5.25 11.17
N VAL A 79 -2.09 5.93 12.31
CA VAL A 79 -3.26 6.15 13.17
C VAL A 79 -3.83 7.56 13.02
N ASN A 80 -5.16 7.68 12.94
CA ASN A 80 -5.93 8.91 12.84
C ASN A 80 -5.43 9.84 11.72
N ASN A 81 -4.90 11.02 12.08
CA ASN A 81 -4.43 12.04 11.16
C ASN A 81 -3.05 11.74 10.53
N CYS A 82 -2.31 10.74 11.04
CA CYS A 82 -1.15 10.21 10.35
C CYS A 82 -1.62 9.57 9.03
N VAL A 83 -1.09 10.00 7.90
CA VAL A 83 -1.53 9.62 6.55
C VAL A 83 -1.00 8.24 6.18
N CYS A 84 0.33 8.07 6.22
CA CYS A 84 1.01 6.87 5.74
C CYS A 84 2.40 6.74 6.37
N HIS A 85 3.04 5.58 6.13
CA HIS A 85 4.47 5.34 6.38
C HIS A 85 4.93 5.47 7.84
N PHE A 86 4.04 5.23 8.80
CA PHE A 86 4.44 5.13 10.21
C PHE A 86 4.90 3.71 10.52
N SER A 87 6.21 3.50 10.54
CA SER A 87 6.87 2.25 10.94
C SER A 87 7.95 2.59 11.99
N PRO A 88 7.60 2.63 13.29
CA PRO A 88 8.49 3.12 14.34
C PRO A 88 9.73 2.22 14.50
N LEU A 89 10.84 2.81 14.92
CA LEU A 89 12.04 2.06 15.34
C LEU A 89 11.96 1.75 16.84
N LYS A 90 12.71 0.74 17.30
CA LYS A 90 12.88 0.43 18.73
C LYS A 90 13.39 1.61 19.56
N SER A 91 14.17 2.49 18.93
CA SER A 91 14.71 3.71 19.54
C SER A 91 13.81 4.94 19.33
N GLY A 92 12.74 4.81 18.54
CA GLY A 92 11.81 5.87 18.24
C GLY A 92 10.61 5.89 19.19
N GLN A 93 9.74 6.88 19.01
CA GLN A 93 8.47 6.94 19.72
C GLN A 93 7.48 5.97 19.07
N ASP A 94 6.96 5.05 19.89
CA ASP A 94 5.90 4.13 19.52
C ASP A 94 4.50 4.77 19.75
N TYR A 95 3.47 4.16 19.18
CA TYR A 95 2.07 4.50 19.43
C TYR A 95 1.35 3.31 20.05
N ILE A 96 0.62 3.56 21.15
CA ILE A 96 -0.23 2.56 21.79
C ILE A 96 -1.66 2.81 21.32
N LEU A 97 -2.24 1.82 20.64
CA LEU A 97 -3.61 1.87 20.11
C LEU A 97 -4.61 2.13 21.22
N LYS A 98 -5.67 2.87 20.90
CA LYS A 98 -6.76 3.20 21.80
C LYS A 98 -8.09 2.82 21.16
N GLU A 99 -9.06 2.53 22.01
CA GLU A 99 -10.45 2.33 21.58
C GLU A 99 -10.91 3.50 20.70
N GLY A 100 -11.53 3.17 19.56
CA GLY A 100 -12.02 4.14 18.62
C GLY A 100 -10.97 4.74 17.69
N ASP A 101 -9.68 4.42 17.80
CA ASP A 101 -8.68 4.91 16.84
C ASP A 101 -8.99 4.44 15.42
N LEU A 102 -8.82 5.35 14.44
CA LEU A 102 -8.88 5.00 13.02
C LEU A 102 -7.49 4.54 12.57
N VAL A 103 -7.34 3.26 12.28
CA VAL A 103 -6.05 2.63 11.99
C VAL A 103 -5.97 2.26 10.52
N LYS A 104 -4.85 2.59 9.89
CA LYS A 104 -4.53 2.25 8.50
C LYS A 104 -3.32 1.31 8.51
N ILE A 105 -3.48 0.09 8.04
CA ILE A 105 -2.40 -0.89 7.89
C ILE A 105 -2.04 -0.94 6.41
N ASP A 106 -0.74 -0.90 6.09
CA ASP A 106 -0.19 -1.01 4.74
C ASP A 106 1.03 -1.93 4.75
N LEU A 107 1.05 -2.92 3.87
CA LEU A 107 2.13 -3.91 3.76
C LEU A 107 2.21 -4.48 2.35
N GLY A 108 3.36 -5.04 1.99
CA GLY A 108 3.52 -5.66 0.68
C GLY A 108 4.59 -6.75 0.62
N VAL A 109 4.37 -7.73 -0.24
CA VAL A 109 5.31 -8.84 -0.50
C VAL A 109 5.68 -8.90 -1.98
N PRO A 110 6.91 -9.34 -2.31
CA PRO A 110 7.34 -9.45 -3.69
C PRO A 110 6.67 -10.65 -4.38
N ALA A 111 6.41 -10.50 -5.68
CA ALA A 111 5.84 -11.54 -6.54
C ALA A 111 6.47 -11.42 -7.94
N ASP A 112 7.47 -12.26 -8.23
CA ASP A 112 8.19 -12.29 -9.51
C ASP A 112 8.65 -10.94 -10.09
N GLY A 113 9.26 -10.10 -9.25
CA GLY A 113 9.67 -8.76 -9.65
C GLY A 113 8.53 -7.73 -9.61
N PHE A 114 7.28 -8.14 -9.47
CA PHE A 114 6.19 -7.27 -9.05
C PHE A 114 6.10 -7.19 -7.53
N THR A 115 5.24 -6.29 -7.04
CA THR A 115 4.88 -6.19 -5.64
C THR A 115 3.38 -6.41 -5.50
N THR A 116 2.99 -7.20 -4.52
CA THR A 116 1.60 -7.31 -4.10
C THR A 116 1.46 -6.51 -2.82
N ASN A 117 0.75 -5.38 -2.91
CA ASN A 117 0.55 -4.45 -1.81
C ASN A 117 -0.91 -4.46 -1.40
N VAL A 118 -1.16 -4.30 -0.10
CA VAL A 118 -2.52 -4.16 0.43
C VAL A 118 -2.53 -3.15 1.57
N ALA A 119 -3.52 -2.27 1.55
CA ALA A 119 -3.81 -1.37 2.64
C ALA A 119 -5.27 -1.49 3.08
N HIS A 120 -5.54 -1.34 4.39
CA HIS A 120 -6.88 -1.42 4.95
C HIS A 120 -7.07 -0.43 6.11
N THR A 121 -8.27 0.13 6.20
CA THR A 121 -8.65 1.07 7.26
C THR A 121 -9.78 0.48 8.09
N PHE A 122 -9.64 0.52 9.42
CA PHE A 122 -10.67 0.10 10.36
C PHE A 122 -10.64 0.96 11.63
N VAL A 123 -11.61 0.75 12.52
CA VAL A 123 -11.66 1.42 13.83
C VAL A 123 -11.45 0.38 14.94
N VAL A 124 -10.57 0.69 15.89
CA VAL A 124 -10.21 -0.21 17.00
C VAL A 124 -11.37 -0.38 17.97
N ASP A 125 -11.59 -1.63 18.41
CA ASP A 125 -12.53 -2.03 19.46
C ASP A 125 -13.98 -1.54 19.28
N VAL A 126 -14.49 -1.57 18.04
CA VAL A 126 -15.91 -1.32 17.79
C VAL A 126 -16.74 -2.50 18.29
N ALA A 127 -17.53 -2.27 19.34
CA ALA A 127 -18.37 -3.31 19.93
C ALA A 127 -19.35 -3.91 18.89
N GLN A 128 -19.53 -5.23 18.94
CA GLN A 128 -20.45 -5.93 18.04
C GLN A 128 -21.87 -5.38 18.17
N GLY A 129 -22.53 -5.14 17.04
CA GLY A 129 -23.86 -4.54 16.99
C GLY A 129 -23.89 -3.01 17.09
N THR A 130 -22.73 -2.37 17.28
CA THR A 130 -22.59 -0.91 17.20
C THR A 130 -22.07 -0.47 15.83
N GLN A 131 -22.40 0.75 15.44
CA GLN A 131 -21.95 1.33 14.18
C GLN A 131 -21.05 2.53 14.44
N ILE A 132 -19.98 2.65 13.66
CA ILE A 132 -19.16 3.86 13.60
C ILE A 132 -20.00 4.98 12.97
N THR A 133 -19.98 6.18 13.54
CA THR A 133 -20.73 7.35 13.04
C THR A 133 -19.82 8.58 12.90
N GLY A 134 -20.37 9.67 12.37
CA GLY A 134 -19.68 10.95 12.20
C GLY A 134 -18.53 10.89 11.18
N ARG A 135 -17.54 11.79 11.36
CA ARG A 135 -16.47 12.02 10.38
C ARG A 135 -15.65 10.77 10.05
N LYS A 136 -15.49 9.84 11.00
CA LYS A 136 -14.80 8.55 10.76
C LYS A 136 -15.59 7.68 9.78
N ALA A 137 -16.91 7.56 9.98
CA ALA A 137 -17.77 6.82 9.06
C ALA A 137 -17.79 7.47 7.67
N ASP A 138 -17.88 8.80 7.61
CA ASP A 138 -17.90 9.55 6.35
C ASP A 138 -16.64 9.30 5.53
N VAL A 139 -15.46 9.46 6.15
CA VAL A 139 -14.18 9.33 5.43
C VAL A 139 -13.88 7.89 5.03
N ILE A 140 -14.24 6.90 5.87
CA ILE A 140 -14.08 5.47 5.54
C ILE A 140 -14.99 5.10 4.35
N LYS A 141 -16.26 5.50 4.37
CA LYS A 141 -17.19 5.25 3.26
C LYS A 141 -16.74 5.95 1.99
N ALA A 142 -16.30 7.20 2.08
CA ALA A 142 -15.77 7.93 0.94
C ALA A 142 -14.57 7.20 0.31
N ALA A 143 -13.57 6.80 1.13
CA ALA A 143 -12.43 6.03 0.65
C ALA A 143 -12.84 4.69 0.01
N HIS A 144 -13.80 3.98 0.62
CA HIS A 144 -14.30 2.72 0.08
C HIS A 144 -14.96 2.89 -1.30
N HIS A 145 -15.86 3.88 -1.45
CA HIS A 145 -16.49 4.17 -2.74
C HIS A 145 -15.50 4.65 -3.79
N CYS A 146 -14.47 5.40 -3.40
CA CYS A 146 -13.39 5.77 -4.30
C CYS A 146 -12.66 4.50 -4.79
N ALA A 147 -12.35 3.55 -3.90
CA ALA A 147 -11.75 2.26 -4.27
C ALA A 147 -12.64 1.43 -5.21
N GLU A 148 -13.95 1.33 -4.94
CA GLU A 148 -14.92 0.67 -5.84
C GLU A 148 -14.99 1.35 -7.21
N GLY A 149 -14.93 2.69 -7.24
CA GLY A 149 -14.86 3.47 -8.46
C GLY A 149 -13.60 3.16 -9.28
N ALA A 150 -12.43 3.10 -8.63
CA ALA A 150 -11.19 2.71 -9.30
C ALA A 150 -11.26 1.28 -9.85
N LEU A 151 -11.81 0.33 -9.08
CA LEU A 151 -11.98 -1.06 -9.53
C LEU A 151 -12.78 -1.15 -10.84
N CYS A 152 -13.78 -0.29 -11.03
CA CYS A 152 -14.59 -0.26 -12.25
C CYS A 152 -13.89 0.45 -13.43
N LEU A 153 -12.99 1.39 -13.15
CA LEU A 153 -12.43 2.31 -14.13
C LEU A 153 -11.01 1.97 -14.58
N VAL A 154 -10.21 1.27 -13.76
CA VAL A 154 -8.86 0.81 -14.12
C VAL A 154 -9.00 -0.46 -14.97
N LYS A 155 -9.20 -0.27 -16.27
CA LYS A 155 -9.35 -1.37 -17.24
C LYS A 155 -8.88 -0.95 -18.63
N PRO A 156 -8.48 -1.90 -19.49
CA PRO A 156 -8.02 -1.60 -20.84
C PRO A 156 -8.97 -0.69 -21.61
N GLY A 157 -8.42 0.32 -22.27
CA GLY A 157 -9.18 1.31 -23.06
C GLY A 157 -9.67 2.54 -22.29
N ASN A 158 -9.67 2.51 -20.96
CA ASN A 158 -9.88 3.70 -20.15
C ASN A 158 -8.56 4.48 -19.96
N GLN A 159 -8.67 5.72 -19.48
CA GLN A 159 -7.55 6.60 -19.17
C GLN A 159 -7.45 6.92 -17.67
N ASN A 160 -6.23 7.22 -17.25
CA ASN A 160 -5.89 7.61 -15.89
C ASN A 160 -6.67 8.86 -15.39
N THR A 161 -7.09 9.76 -16.29
CA THR A 161 -7.90 10.93 -15.96
C THR A 161 -9.27 10.56 -15.40
N GLN A 162 -9.92 9.52 -15.95
CA GLN A 162 -11.22 9.05 -15.50
C GLN A 162 -11.19 8.55 -14.04
N VAL A 163 -10.08 7.92 -13.63
CA VAL A 163 -9.88 7.44 -12.25
C VAL A 163 -9.50 8.57 -11.29
N THR A 164 -8.98 9.67 -11.81
CA THR A 164 -8.60 10.83 -10.99
C THR A 164 -9.84 11.60 -10.54
N GLU A 165 -10.85 11.65 -11.41
CA GLU A 165 -12.15 12.28 -11.11
C GLU A 165 -12.90 11.57 -9.97
N THR A 166 -12.61 10.28 -9.73
CA THR A 166 -13.13 9.54 -8.57
C THR A 166 -12.29 9.71 -7.31
N GLY A 167 -11.25 10.55 -7.34
CA GLY A 167 -10.45 10.88 -6.15
C GLY A 167 -9.38 9.86 -5.77
N ASN A 168 -8.87 9.05 -6.68
CA ASN A 168 -7.89 7.99 -6.37
C ASN A 168 -6.45 8.30 -6.82
N LYS A 169 -5.47 7.67 -6.16
CA LYS A 169 -4.11 7.45 -6.70
C LYS A 169 -4.01 6.04 -7.28
N VAL A 170 -3.19 5.87 -8.30
CA VAL A 170 -2.94 4.60 -8.99
C VAL A 170 -1.50 4.63 -9.45
N ALA A 171 -0.71 3.65 -9.08
CA ALA A 171 0.66 3.47 -9.53
C ALA A 171 0.73 2.23 -10.44
N HIS A 172 1.28 2.40 -11.64
CA HIS A 172 1.63 1.26 -12.50
C HIS A 172 2.78 0.50 -11.87
N LEU A 173 2.58 -0.79 -11.65
CA LEU A 173 3.63 -1.71 -11.25
C LEU A 173 4.31 -2.24 -12.52
N LYS A 174 5.55 -1.83 -12.75
CA LYS A 174 6.39 -2.46 -13.77
C LYS A 174 7.26 -3.52 -13.08
N GLN A 175 7.56 -4.61 -13.78
CA GLN A 175 8.44 -5.64 -13.22
C GLN A 175 9.79 -5.00 -12.81
N HIS A 176 10.19 -5.24 -11.57
CA HIS A 176 11.34 -4.66 -10.87
C HIS A 176 11.26 -3.16 -10.54
N VAL A 177 10.12 -2.52 -10.77
CA VAL A 177 9.90 -1.09 -10.52
C VAL A 177 8.56 -0.87 -9.80
N ILE A 178 8.65 -0.52 -8.52
CA ILE A 178 7.49 -0.29 -7.64
C ILE A 178 6.68 0.96 -8.05
N ASP A 179 7.34 1.94 -8.70
CA ASP A 179 6.72 3.18 -9.18
C ASP A 179 6.99 3.32 -10.68
N GLY A 180 6.17 2.68 -11.50
CA GLY A 180 6.25 2.80 -12.95
C GLY A 180 5.88 4.21 -13.44
N GLU A 181 6.28 4.53 -14.67
CA GLU A 181 6.08 5.85 -15.29
C GLU A 181 4.61 6.31 -15.30
N LYS A 182 3.65 5.38 -15.37
CA LYS A 182 2.21 5.67 -15.33
C LYS A 182 1.75 5.77 -13.86
N THR A 183 1.90 6.95 -13.24
CA THR A 183 1.38 7.26 -11.91
C THR A 183 0.21 8.24 -11.94
N ILE A 184 -0.70 8.11 -10.98
CA ILE A 184 -1.83 9.00 -10.73
C ILE A 184 -1.63 9.61 -9.35
N THR A 185 -1.47 10.93 -9.31
CA THR A 185 -1.46 11.70 -8.05
C THR A 185 -2.82 12.35 -7.84
N GLN A 186 -3.45 12.04 -6.72
CA GLN A 186 -4.68 12.64 -6.24
C GLN A 186 -4.36 14.05 -5.71
N ASN A 187 -5.22 15.02 -6.05
CA ASN A 187 -5.12 16.42 -5.58
C ASN A 187 -3.79 17.11 -5.88
N GLY A 188 -3.17 16.84 -7.04
CA GLY A 188 -2.01 17.59 -7.48
C GLY A 188 -2.31 19.09 -7.65
N THR A 189 -1.30 19.93 -7.51
CA THR A 189 -1.38 21.36 -7.86
C THR A 189 -1.79 21.53 -9.32
N ASP A 190 -2.28 22.72 -9.70
CA ASP A 190 -2.65 22.98 -11.11
C ASP A 190 -1.48 22.75 -12.07
N GLN A 191 -0.24 22.98 -11.60
CA GLN A 191 0.97 22.66 -12.34
C GLN A 191 1.16 21.14 -12.47
N GLN A 192 1.05 20.38 -11.38
CA GLN A 192 1.14 18.91 -11.41
C GLN A 192 0.04 18.28 -12.28
N LYS A 193 -1.16 18.88 -12.33
CA LYS A 193 -2.24 18.43 -13.23
C LYS A 193 -1.92 18.69 -14.70
N LYS A 194 -1.23 19.79 -15.02
CA LYS A 194 -0.80 20.14 -16.39
C LYS A 194 0.38 19.32 -16.87
N ASP A 195 1.34 19.06 -15.98
CA ASP A 195 2.54 18.28 -16.29
C ASP A 195 2.27 16.77 -16.28
N ARG A 196 1.05 16.37 -15.91
CA ARG A 196 0.64 14.98 -15.87
C ARG A 196 0.44 14.42 -17.26
N GLU A 197 1.20 13.38 -17.57
CA GLU A 197 1.02 12.62 -18.79
C GLU A 197 -0.30 11.83 -18.75
N LYS A 198 -1.09 11.98 -19.81
CA LYS A 198 -2.28 11.16 -20.01
C LYS A 198 -1.81 9.76 -20.39
N ALA A 199 -2.25 8.77 -19.62
CA ALA A 199 -1.90 7.38 -19.85
C ALA A 199 -3.16 6.54 -20.01
N GLY A 200 -3.19 5.75 -21.08
CA GLY A 200 -4.18 4.69 -21.25
C GLY A 200 -3.79 3.44 -20.47
N PHE A 201 -4.81 2.75 -19.97
CA PHE A 201 -4.66 1.40 -19.41
C PHE A 201 -4.70 0.38 -20.54
N GLU A 202 -3.83 -0.63 -20.46
CA GLU A 202 -3.65 -1.66 -21.47
C GLU A 202 -3.81 -3.06 -20.88
N VAL A 203 -4.00 -4.06 -21.75
CA VAL A 203 -4.10 -5.46 -21.33
C VAL A 203 -2.72 -5.92 -20.84
N HIS A 204 -2.69 -6.81 -19.85
CA HIS A 204 -1.48 -7.36 -19.22
C HIS A 204 -0.66 -6.36 -18.37
N GLU A 205 -1.20 -5.16 -18.10
CA GLU A 205 -0.63 -4.26 -17.10
C GLU A 205 -1.12 -4.58 -15.68
N VAL A 206 -0.27 -4.33 -14.69
CA VAL A 206 -0.55 -4.55 -13.27
C VAL A 206 -0.46 -3.23 -12.53
N TYR A 207 -1.43 -2.95 -11.66
CA TYR A 207 -1.53 -1.67 -10.96
C TYR A 207 -1.70 -1.87 -9.45
N ALA A 208 -1.00 -1.06 -8.67
CA ALA A 208 -1.33 -0.82 -7.27
C ALA A 208 -2.20 0.43 -7.18
N VAL A 209 -3.47 0.26 -6.83
CA VAL A 209 -4.40 1.36 -6.60
C VAL A 209 -4.30 1.76 -5.13
N ASP A 210 -4.02 3.03 -4.86
CA ASP A 210 -3.89 3.58 -3.51
C ASP A 210 -4.88 4.72 -3.29
N VAL A 211 -5.65 4.64 -2.21
CA VAL A 211 -6.78 5.55 -1.96
C VAL A 211 -6.62 6.20 -0.59
N LEU A 212 -6.26 7.48 -0.62
CA LEU A 212 -6.05 8.28 0.59
C LEU A 212 -7.05 9.44 0.61
N VAL A 213 -8.13 9.27 1.37
CA VAL A 213 -9.14 10.32 1.55
C VAL A 213 -8.96 10.97 2.92
N SER A 214 -9.06 12.30 2.96
CA SER A 214 -9.01 13.08 4.19
C SER A 214 -10.38 13.63 4.53
N SER A 215 -10.67 13.72 5.82
CA SER A 215 -11.82 14.50 6.33
C SER A 215 -11.48 15.99 6.50
N GLY A 216 -10.25 16.41 6.23
CA GLY A 216 -9.82 17.82 6.27
C GLY A 216 -9.60 18.41 4.87
N GLU A 217 -8.66 19.36 4.76
CA GLU A 217 -8.32 20.02 3.48
C GLU A 217 -7.58 19.11 2.48
N GLY A 218 -7.15 17.91 2.91
CA GLY A 218 -6.40 16.98 2.06
C GLY A 218 -4.96 17.42 1.74
N LYS A 219 -4.41 18.39 2.47
CA LYS A 219 -3.03 18.87 2.33
C LYS A 219 -2.13 18.21 3.36
N ALA A 220 -1.58 17.05 3.00
CA ALA A 220 -0.63 16.32 3.84
C ALA A 220 0.68 17.12 3.99
N LYS A 221 1.23 17.16 5.21
CA LYS A 221 2.53 17.78 5.49
C LYS A 221 3.40 16.84 6.31
N ASP A 222 4.70 17.00 6.17
CA ASP A 222 5.67 16.42 7.09
C ASP A 222 5.57 17.16 8.44
N ALA A 223 5.43 16.40 9.53
CA ALA A 223 5.29 16.92 10.88
C ALA A 223 6.61 16.84 11.70
N GLY A 224 7.75 16.58 11.05
CA GLY A 224 9.04 16.40 11.71
C GLY A 224 9.22 15.00 12.29
N GLN A 225 8.38 14.05 11.91
CA GLN A 225 8.53 12.65 12.29
C GLN A 225 9.73 12.06 11.53
N ARG A 226 10.55 11.26 12.22
CA ARG A 226 11.70 10.61 11.58
C ARG A 226 11.24 9.64 10.49
N THR A 227 11.70 9.84 9.26
CA THR A 227 11.53 8.86 8.18
C THR A 227 12.30 7.57 8.49
N THR A 228 11.61 6.44 8.44
CA THR A 228 12.16 5.10 8.74
C THR A 228 12.11 4.15 7.57
N ILE A 229 11.35 4.47 6.51
CA ILE A 229 11.21 3.67 5.31
C ILE A 229 11.95 4.35 4.15
N TYR A 230 12.78 3.56 3.48
CA TYR A 230 13.69 4.02 2.44
C TYR A 230 13.69 3.02 1.29
N LYS A 231 13.75 3.52 0.05
CA LYS A 231 13.92 2.72 -1.16
C LYS A 231 15.23 3.09 -1.84
N ARG A 232 16.02 2.08 -2.25
CA ARG A 232 17.24 2.28 -3.02
C ARG A 232 16.89 2.77 -4.43
N ASP A 233 17.52 3.85 -4.87
CA ASP A 233 17.52 4.27 -6.28
C ASP A 233 18.70 3.61 -7.01
N PRO A 234 18.47 2.66 -7.94
CA PRO A 234 19.54 1.98 -8.65
C PRO A 234 20.22 2.87 -9.70
N SER A 235 19.61 4.00 -10.10
CA SER A 235 20.19 4.93 -11.08
C SER A 235 21.31 5.79 -10.48
N LYS A 236 21.41 5.85 -9.15
CA LYS A 236 22.39 6.63 -8.42
C LYS A 236 23.50 5.74 -7.86
N GLN A 237 24.74 6.18 -8.02
CA GLN A 237 25.94 5.43 -7.56
C GLN A 237 26.24 5.64 -6.07
N HIS A 238 25.63 6.62 -5.42
CA HIS A 238 25.73 6.87 -3.98
C HIS A 238 24.40 6.57 -3.28
N PHE A 239 24.44 6.33 -1.97
CA PHE A 239 23.23 6.03 -1.19
C PHE A 239 22.34 7.27 -1.11
N ASP A 240 21.46 7.38 -2.10
CA ASP A 240 20.38 8.36 -2.15
C ASP A 240 19.09 7.55 -2.16
N ALA A 241 18.36 7.63 -1.06
CA ALA A 241 17.15 6.87 -0.87
C ALA A 241 15.95 7.77 -1.15
N THR A 242 15.00 7.29 -1.95
CA THR A 242 13.71 7.98 -2.05
C THR A 242 13.00 7.82 -0.71
N PHE A 243 12.66 8.95 -0.10
CA PHE A 243 12.06 9.01 1.23
C PHE A 243 10.56 8.77 1.13
N LEU A 244 10.06 7.83 1.94
CA LEU A 244 8.62 7.68 2.19
C LEU A 244 8.33 8.33 3.54
N ASN A 245 8.20 9.65 3.55
CA ASN A 245 7.99 10.42 4.78
C ASN A 245 6.68 10.03 5.45
N THR A 246 6.68 9.98 6.79
CA THR A 246 5.43 9.91 7.54
C THR A 246 4.72 11.26 7.38
N LEU A 247 3.63 11.26 6.62
CA LEU A 247 2.84 12.46 6.39
C LEU A 247 1.70 12.55 7.41
N THR A 248 1.32 13.77 7.77
CA THR A 248 0.22 14.05 8.70
C THR A 248 -0.73 15.06 8.08
N MET A 249 -2.03 14.87 8.29
CA MET A 249 -3.05 15.87 7.98
C MET A 249 -3.12 16.88 9.13
N THR A 250 -2.99 18.16 8.80
CA THR A 250 -3.28 19.28 9.70
C THR A 250 -4.76 19.60 9.71
#